data_AF-A0A0Q8E5G8-F1
#
_entry.id   AF-A0A0Q8E5G8-F1
#
_cell.length_a   1.000
_cell.length_b   1.000
_cell.length_c   1.000
_cell.angle_alpha   90.00
_cell.angle_beta   90.00
_cell.angle_gamma   90.00
#
_symmetry.space_group_name_H-M   'P 1'
#
loop_
_entity.id
_entity.type
_entity.pdbx_description
1 polymer ?
#
loop_
_entity_poly.entity_id
_entity_poly.type
_entity_poly.pdbx_seq_one_letter_code
_entity_poly.pdbx_strand_id
1 'polypeptide(L)'
;MIRFSILLTRIAAMALLGSVVLLAGCSLGGTKEDVSTNAMRGQFDATIKAYKNGQFLVDGAVLSALDTGSHFAYLKDQGKLPKTVLLERSDDSKIRKQHLQYMARMQDDYKFTVYFDDDGTLKRINPIETEARPLQETHAPVQMNKQQRGKDAAGKDFDPNPRP
;
A
#
# COMPACT_ATOMS: atom_id res chain seq x y z
N MET A 1 -47.54 16.26 60.96
CA MET A 1 -46.45 15.57 60.22
C MET A 1 -46.24 16.27 58.87
N ILE A 2 -45.42 17.33 58.78
CA ILE A 2 -44.90 17.88 57.50
C ILE A 2 -43.60 18.64 57.81
N ARG A 3 -42.43 17.98 57.89
CA ARG A 3 -41.10 18.64 57.94
C ARG A 3 -39.97 17.74 57.40
N PHE A 4 -40.14 17.17 56.21
CA PHE A 4 -39.06 16.38 55.58
C PHE A 4 -38.80 16.69 54.09
N SER A 5 -39.47 17.68 53.48
CA SER A 5 -39.37 17.94 52.04
C SER A 5 -38.43 19.08 51.61
N ILE A 6 -37.64 19.67 52.51
CA ILE A 6 -36.83 20.87 52.15
C ILE A 6 -35.33 20.57 52.00
N LEU A 7 -34.86 19.40 52.46
CA LEU A 7 -33.44 19.01 52.36
C LEU A 7 -33.09 18.21 51.09
N LEU A 8 -34.08 17.63 50.40
CA LEU A 8 -33.86 16.86 49.17
C LEU A 8 -33.75 17.71 47.90
N THR A 9 -34.16 18.98 47.93
CA THR A 9 -34.21 19.85 46.75
C THR A 9 -32.89 20.56 46.44
N ARG A 10 -31.88 20.49 47.33
CA ARG A 10 -30.56 21.15 47.13
C ARG A 10 -29.45 20.22 46.65
N ILE A 11 -29.69 18.91 46.52
CA ILE A 11 -28.69 17.96 46.03
C ILE A 11 -28.84 17.70 44.52
N ALA A 12 -30.02 17.98 43.95
CA ALA A 12 -30.29 17.75 42.52
C ALA A 12 -29.69 18.80 41.56
N ALA A 13 -29.16 19.92 42.06
CA ALA A 13 -28.67 21.02 41.21
C ALA A 13 -27.14 21.03 40.99
N MET A 14 -26.41 20.07 41.56
CA MET A 14 -24.93 20.03 41.48
C MET A 14 -24.39 18.75 40.81
N ALA A 15 -25.21 18.11 39.99
CA ALA A 15 -24.84 16.92 39.19
C ALA A 15 -24.85 17.19 37.67
N LEU A 16 -24.91 18.46 37.24
CA LEU A 16 -24.96 18.85 35.82
C LEU A 16 -23.73 19.64 35.34
N LEU A 17 -22.63 19.65 36.10
CA LEU A 17 -21.38 20.35 35.75
C LEU A 17 -20.14 19.47 35.99
N GLY A 18 -20.15 18.22 35.49
CA GLY A 18 -19.08 17.28 35.83
C GLY A 18 -18.80 16.18 34.81
N SER A 19 -19.04 16.39 33.51
CA SER A 19 -18.88 15.30 32.54
C SER A 19 -18.61 15.73 31.10
N VAL A 20 -17.78 16.76 30.87
CA VAL A 20 -17.22 17.04 29.53
C VAL A 20 -15.73 17.40 29.62
N VAL A 21 -14.91 16.51 30.18
CA VAL A 21 -13.46 16.50 29.92
C VAL A 21 -12.99 15.04 29.86
N LEU A 22 -13.48 14.28 28.87
CA LEU A 22 -12.96 12.95 28.55
C LEU A 22 -12.82 12.77 27.02
N LEU A 23 -12.28 13.78 26.32
CA LEU A 23 -11.92 13.66 24.90
C LEU A 23 -10.55 14.25 24.53
N ALA A 24 -9.61 14.29 25.48
CA ALA A 24 -8.22 14.69 25.20
C ALA A 24 -7.23 13.53 25.43
N GLY A 25 -7.61 12.32 25.03
CA GLY A 25 -6.74 11.16 25.20
C GLY A 25 -7.12 10.00 24.30
N CYS A 26 -6.84 10.10 23.00
CA CYS A 26 -6.61 8.95 22.11
C CYS A 26 -5.96 9.40 20.79
N SER A 27 -4.81 10.05 20.88
CA SER A 27 -3.85 10.11 19.78
C SER A 27 -2.42 10.22 20.30
N LEU A 28 -2.13 9.49 21.39
CA LEU A 28 -0.77 9.15 21.77
C LEU A 28 -0.62 7.64 21.63
N GLY A 29 -0.41 7.21 20.39
CA GLY A 29 -0.29 5.81 20.01
C GLY A 29 0.71 5.67 18.88
N GLY A 30 1.89 6.26 19.05
CA GLY A 30 3.07 5.88 18.30
C GLY A 30 3.57 4.53 18.80
N THR A 31 2.75 3.48 18.71
CA THR A 31 3.23 2.12 18.83
C THR A 31 3.71 1.69 17.45
N LYS A 32 5.04 1.63 17.32
CA LYS A 32 5.68 0.64 16.46
C LYS A 32 5.32 -0.74 17.04
N GLU A 33 4.06 -1.13 16.97
CA GLU A 33 3.69 -2.52 17.17
C GLU A 33 4.06 -3.19 15.86
N ASP A 34 5.18 -3.90 15.90
CA ASP A 34 5.53 -4.89 14.90
C ASP A 34 4.44 -5.98 14.95
N VAL A 35 3.30 -5.69 14.32
CA VAL A 35 2.21 -6.66 14.23
C VAL A 35 2.67 -7.77 13.30
N SER A 36 2.53 -9.01 13.73
CA SER A 36 2.86 -10.17 12.89
C SER A 36 2.01 -10.15 11.62
N THR A 37 2.66 -10.24 10.45
CA THR A 37 1.98 -10.19 9.14
C THR A 37 0.90 -11.26 9.01
N ASN A 38 1.16 -12.47 9.53
CA ASN A 38 0.20 -13.58 9.51
C ASN A 38 -1.10 -13.28 10.27
N ALA A 39 -1.06 -12.46 11.33
CA ALA A 39 -2.26 -12.11 12.09
C ALA A 39 -3.16 -11.09 11.35
N MET A 40 -2.60 -10.36 10.37
CA MET A 40 -3.29 -9.27 9.67
C MET A 40 -3.62 -9.56 8.20
N ARG A 41 -3.13 -10.66 7.60
CA ARG A 41 -3.34 -10.99 6.18
C ARG A 41 -4.80 -10.93 5.71
N GLY A 42 -5.78 -11.14 6.59
CA GLY A 42 -7.22 -11.05 6.27
C GLY A 42 -7.86 -9.66 6.48
N GLN A 43 -7.10 -8.65 6.89
CA GLN A 43 -7.61 -7.29 7.18
C GLN A 43 -7.30 -6.28 6.07
N PHE A 44 -6.56 -6.70 5.02
CA PHE A 44 -6.24 -5.85 3.89
C PHE A 44 -7.26 -6.02 2.78
N ASP A 45 -7.62 -4.93 2.12
CA ASP A 45 -8.58 -4.96 1.01
C ASP A 45 -7.98 -5.64 -0.24
N ALA A 46 -6.66 -5.55 -0.40
CA ALA A 46 -5.92 -6.21 -1.48
C ALA A 46 -4.54 -6.68 -1.02
N THR A 47 -4.08 -7.80 -1.58
CA THR A 47 -2.73 -8.34 -1.36
C THR A 47 -2.04 -8.53 -2.70
N ILE A 48 -0.84 -7.97 -2.83
CA ILE A 48 0.02 -8.09 -4.00
C ILE A 48 1.36 -8.69 -3.57
N LYS A 49 2.02 -9.40 -4.48
CA LYS A 49 3.34 -10.00 -4.17
C LYS A 49 4.44 -9.35 -4.99
N ALA A 50 5.60 -9.14 -4.40
CA ALA A 50 6.79 -8.65 -5.11
C ALA A 50 7.28 -9.71 -6.11
N TYR A 51 7.65 -9.30 -7.32
CA TYR A 51 8.21 -10.18 -8.36
C TYR A 51 9.58 -9.69 -8.84
N LYS A 52 10.19 -10.38 -9.81
CA LYS A 52 11.53 -10.04 -10.32
C LYS A 52 11.55 -8.65 -10.97
N ASN A 53 12.67 -7.94 -10.84
CA ASN A 53 12.93 -6.65 -11.50
C ASN A 53 11.95 -5.51 -11.16
N GLY A 54 11.39 -5.47 -9.94
CA GLY A 54 10.47 -4.39 -9.57
C GLY A 54 9.01 -4.61 -10.01
N GLN A 55 8.70 -5.76 -10.62
CA GLN A 55 7.36 -6.17 -11.01
C GLN A 55 6.53 -6.65 -9.81
N PHE A 56 5.23 -6.86 -10.02
CA PHE A 56 4.30 -7.33 -9.02
C PHE A 56 3.50 -8.51 -9.56
N LEU A 57 3.15 -9.45 -8.67
CA LEU A 57 2.15 -10.48 -8.90
C LEU A 57 0.83 -9.96 -8.33
N VAL A 58 -0.13 -9.70 -9.22
CA VAL A 58 -1.48 -9.22 -8.90
C VAL A 58 -2.46 -10.25 -9.44
N ASP A 59 -3.24 -10.88 -8.55
CA ASP A 59 -4.19 -11.94 -8.91
C ASP A 59 -3.61 -13.08 -9.78
N GLY A 60 -2.33 -13.40 -9.55
CA GLY A 60 -1.60 -14.43 -10.30
C GLY A 60 -0.99 -13.96 -11.63
N ALA A 61 -1.25 -12.73 -12.06
CA ALA A 61 -0.61 -12.12 -13.22
C ALA A 61 0.64 -11.32 -12.82
N VAL A 62 1.73 -11.47 -13.60
CA VAL A 62 2.93 -10.65 -13.44
C VAL A 62 2.74 -9.34 -14.19
N LEU A 63 2.75 -8.23 -13.46
CA LEU A 63 2.54 -6.89 -13.97
C LEU A 63 3.78 -6.02 -13.72
N SER A 64 4.10 -5.13 -14.66
CA SER A 64 5.07 -4.06 -14.40
C SER A 64 4.52 -3.08 -13.35
N ALA A 65 5.39 -2.21 -12.83
CA ALA A 65 4.96 -1.17 -11.90
C ALA A 65 3.95 -0.20 -12.55
N LEU A 66 4.13 0.10 -13.85
CA LEU A 66 3.19 0.92 -14.60
C LEU A 66 1.84 0.22 -14.79
N ASP A 67 1.84 -1.06 -15.17
CA ASP A 67 0.62 -1.85 -15.37
C ASP A 67 -0.14 -2.03 -14.05
N THR A 68 0.60 -2.24 -12.95
CA THR A 68 0.03 -2.32 -11.60
C THR A 68 -0.62 -0.98 -11.21
N GLY A 69 0.04 0.14 -11.50
CA GLY A 69 -0.56 1.46 -11.32
C GLY A 69 -1.83 1.64 -12.14
N SER A 70 -1.82 1.21 -13.40
CA SER A 70 -2.98 1.27 -14.30
C SER A 70 -4.14 0.39 -13.81
N HIS A 71 -3.84 -0.77 -13.23
CA HIS A 71 -4.82 -1.63 -12.58
C HIS A 71 -5.51 -0.90 -11.41
N PHE A 72 -4.75 -0.21 -10.56
CA PHE A 72 -5.34 0.60 -9.48
C PHE A 72 -6.15 1.80 -10.00
N ALA A 73 -5.72 2.45 -11.08
CA ALA A 73 -6.50 3.50 -11.73
C ALA A 73 -7.87 2.96 -12.18
N TYR A 74 -7.88 1.79 -12.84
CA TYR A 74 -9.13 1.14 -13.24
C TYR A 74 -10.03 0.83 -12.02
N LEU A 75 -9.46 0.27 -10.94
CA LEU A 75 -10.24 0.00 -9.72
C LEU A 75 -10.82 1.28 -9.09
N LYS A 76 -10.08 2.39 -9.13
CA LYS A 76 -10.56 3.70 -8.70
C LYS A 76 -11.76 4.16 -9.53
N ASP A 77 -11.69 4.06 -10.85
CA ASP A 77 -12.78 4.46 -11.74
C ASP A 77 -14.03 3.60 -11.54
N GLN A 78 -13.85 2.34 -11.14
CA GLN A 78 -14.94 1.43 -10.77
C GLN A 78 -15.47 1.64 -9.34
N GLY A 79 -14.92 2.57 -8.56
CA GLY A 79 -15.27 2.76 -7.15
C GLY A 79 -14.87 1.61 -6.23
N LYS A 80 -13.93 0.76 -6.68
CA LYS A 80 -13.45 -0.45 -5.99
C LYS A 80 -11.99 -0.35 -5.58
N LEU A 81 -11.45 0.87 -5.45
CA LEU A 81 -10.07 1.07 -5.02
C LEU A 81 -9.90 0.53 -3.59
N PRO A 82 -8.93 -0.37 -3.34
CA PRO A 82 -8.63 -0.83 -1.99
C PRO A 82 -8.13 0.34 -1.13
N LYS A 83 -8.55 0.41 0.14
CA LYS A 83 -8.04 1.42 1.08
C LYS A 83 -6.70 0.99 1.66
N THR A 84 -6.53 -0.31 1.86
CA THR A 84 -5.31 -0.91 2.38
C THR A 84 -4.78 -1.99 1.45
N VAL A 85 -3.49 -1.92 1.15
CA VAL A 85 -2.79 -2.87 0.28
C VAL A 85 -1.64 -3.50 1.05
N LEU A 86 -1.57 -4.83 1.05
CA LEU A 86 -0.45 -5.59 1.60
C LEU A 86 0.52 -6.00 0.48
N LEU A 87 1.78 -5.62 0.61
CA LEU A 87 2.88 -6.09 -0.22
C LEU A 87 3.61 -7.23 0.49
N GLU A 88 3.58 -8.41 -0.12
CA GLU A 88 4.28 -9.59 0.40
C GLU A 88 5.45 -10.00 -0.50
N ARG A 89 6.34 -10.84 0.02
CA ARG A 89 7.26 -11.59 -0.84
C ARG A 89 6.51 -12.65 -1.62
N SER A 90 6.97 -12.92 -2.84
CA SER A 90 6.59 -14.13 -3.57
C SER A 90 7.64 -15.21 -3.38
N ASP A 91 7.34 -16.41 -3.86
CA ASP A 91 8.30 -17.51 -3.95
C ASP A 91 9.47 -17.17 -4.90
N ASP A 92 9.25 -16.26 -5.85
CA ASP A 92 10.21 -15.85 -6.87
C ASP A 92 11.09 -14.66 -6.47
N SER A 93 10.65 -13.81 -5.53
CA SER A 93 11.39 -12.62 -5.14
C SER A 93 11.02 -12.10 -3.75
N LYS A 94 12.06 -11.66 -3.03
CA LYS A 94 11.91 -10.84 -1.82
C LYS A 94 11.45 -9.43 -2.20
N ILE A 95 10.89 -8.70 -1.23
CA ILE A 95 10.62 -7.28 -1.35
C ILE A 95 11.97 -6.54 -1.39
N ARG A 96 12.16 -5.69 -2.39
CA ARG A 96 13.37 -4.88 -2.62
C ARG A 96 13.01 -3.40 -2.57
N LYS A 97 14.02 -2.53 -2.40
CA LYS A 97 13.86 -1.06 -2.41
C LYS A 97 13.03 -0.57 -3.60
N GLN A 98 13.22 -1.15 -4.78
CA GLN A 98 12.47 -0.79 -5.99
C GLN A 98 10.95 -1.01 -5.86
N HIS A 99 10.53 -2.11 -5.25
CA HIS A 99 9.09 -2.37 -5.02
C HIS A 99 8.50 -1.34 -4.06
N LEU A 100 9.22 -1.05 -2.96
CA LEU A 100 8.80 -0.05 -1.98
C LEU A 100 8.64 1.33 -2.62
N GLN A 101 9.58 1.72 -3.49
CA GLN A 101 9.54 3.00 -4.21
C GLN A 101 8.37 3.12 -5.19
N TYR A 102 8.03 2.05 -5.90
CA TYR A 102 6.87 2.03 -6.78
C TYR A 102 5.55 2.02 -5.99
N MET A 103 5.49 1.27 -4.89
CA MET A 103 4.32 1.28 -4.01
C MET A 103 4.12 2.62 -3.30
N ALA A 104 5.20 3.28 -2.88
CA ALA A 104 5.16 4.65 -2.34
C ALA A 104 4.56 5.62 -3.36
N ARG A 105 4.99 5.51 -4.63
CA ARG A 105 4.44 6.32 -5.72
C ARG A 105 2.94 6.06 -5.93
N MET A 106 2.53 4.80 -5.98
CA MET A 106 1.11 4.43 -6.13
C MET A 106 0.26 4.87 -4.93
N GLN A 107 0.80 4.77 -3.72
CA GLN A 107 0.17 5.30 -2.50
C GLN A 107 -0.06 6.82 -2.61
N ASP A 108 0.90 7.57 -3.15
CA ASP A 108 0.73 9.00 -3.38
C ASP A 108 -0.27 9.31 -4.49
N ASP A 109 -0.29 8.55 -5.58
CA ASP A 109 -1.16 8.79 -6.73
C ASP A 109 -2.63 8.43 -6.43
N TYR A 110 -2.86 7.33 -5.71
CA TYR A 110 -4.21 6.77 -5.48
C TYR A 110 -4.71 6.91 -4.04
N LYS A 111 -3.88 7.37 -3.11
CA LYS A 111 -4.24 7.64 -1.70
C LYS A 111 -4.70 6.42 -0.88
N PHE A 112 -4.30 5.21 -1.28
CA PHE A 112 -4.42 4.02 -0.43
C PHE A 112 -3.20 3.87 0.48
N THR A 113 -3.34 3.10 1.57
CA THR A 113 -2.21 2.83 2.49
C THR A 113 -1.57 1.50 2.15
N VAL A 114 -0.25 1.49 2.02
CA VAL A 114 0.53 0.28 1.78
C VAL A 114 1.22 -0.18 3.05
N TYR A 115 1.07 -1.46 3.32
CA TYR A 115 1.85 -2.19 4.30
C TYR A 115 2.72 -3.22 3.58
N PHE A 116 3.87 -3.55 4.15
CA PHE A 116 4.75 -4.58 3.61
C PHE A 116 5.24 -5.51 4.71
N ASP A 117 5.47 -6.75 4.34
CA ASP A 117 6.07 -7.77 5.20
C ASP A 117 7.59 -7.70 5.16
N ASP A 118 8.20 -7.21 6.23
CA ASP A 118 9.65 -7.20 6.43
C ASP A 118 10.06 -8.38 7.33
N ASP A 119 10.25 -9.55 6.71
CA ASP A 119 10.69 -10.79 7.37
C ASP A 119 9.85 -11.20 8.60
N GLY A 120 8.53 -11.04 8.50
CA GLY A 120 7.54 -11.42 9.53
C GLY A 120 6.96 -10.22 10.29
N THR A 121 7.53 -9.04 10.08
CA THR A 121 7.11 -7.79 10.70
C THR A 121 6.33 -6.93 9.72
N LEU A 122 5.09 -6.56 10.07
CA LEU A 122 4.29 -5.65 9.27
C LEU A 122 4.79 -4.20 9.43
N LYS A 123 5.21 -3.58 8.34
CA LYS A 123 5.60 -2.17 8.30
C LYS A 123 4.72 -1.38 7.35
N ARG A 124 4.42 -0.13 7.69
CA ARG A 124 3.72 0.80 6.80
C ARG A 124 4.72 1.54 5.93
N ILE A 125 4.41 1.70 4.64
CA ILE A 125 5.23 2.53 3.74
C ILE A 125 5.00 4.01 4.06
N ASN A 126 6.09 4.72 4.31
CA ASN A 126 6.12 6.19 4.36
C ASN A 126 6.67 6.72 3.01
N PRO A 127 5.85 7.39 2.17
CA PRO A 127 6.26 7.81 0.84
C PRO A 127 7.41 8.83 0.85
N ILE A 128 7.47 9.65 1.91
CA ILE A 128 8.50 10.68 2.09
C ILE A 128 9.86 10.01 2.37
N GLU A 129 9.88 9.01 3.25
CA GLU A 129 11.12 8.28 3.59
C GLU A 129 11.56 7.33 2.47
N THR A 130 10.62 6.84 1.67
CA THR A 130 10.88 5.79 0.68
C THR A 130 11.41 6.34 -0.65
N GLU A 131 11.45 7.67 -0.85
CA GLU A 131 11.89 8.32 -2.09
C GLU A 131 11.09 7.82 -3.31
N ALA A 132 9.79 8.15 -3.37
CA ALA A 132 8.89 7.73 -4.43
C ALA A 132 9.50 7.96 -5.83
N ARG A 133 9.55 6.90 -6.65
CA ARG A 133 10.10 6.93 -8.02
C ARG A 133 8.98 6.90 -9.06
N PRO A 134 9.20 7.48 -10.26
CA PRO A 134 8.24 7.34 -11.35
C PRO A 134 8.03 5.86 -11.70
N LEU A 135 6.78 5.49 -11.94
CA LEU A 135 6.41 4.15 -12.39
C LEU A 135 7.05 3.88 -13.75
N GLN A 136 7.55 2.67 -13.94
CA GLN A 136 8.27 2.29 -15.16
C GLN A 136 7.69 0.98 -15.70
N GLU A 137 7.63 0.90 -17.02
CA GLU A 137 7.48 -0.37 -17.71
C GLU A 137 8.71 -1.24 -17.45
N THR A 138 8.50 -2.55 -17.32
CA THR A 138 9.61 -3.48 -17.24
C THR A 138 9.94 -3.97 -18.63
N HIS A 139 11.01 -3.45 -19.21
CA HIS A 139 11.57 -4.00 -20.45
C HIS A 139 12.47 -5.19 -20.09
N ALA A 140 11.91 -6.40 -20.06
CA ALA A 140 12.75 -7.59 -20.06
C ALA A 140 13.49 -7.64 -21.41
N PRO A 141 14.81 -7.91 -21.43
CA PRO A 141 15.52 -8.07 -22.70
C PRO A 141 14.90 -9.25 -23.44
N VAL A 142 14.19 -8.96 -24.53
CA VAL A 142 13.70 -10.00 -25.43
C VAL A 142 14.92 -10.58 -26.12
N GLN A 143 15.40 -11.73 -25.63
CA GLN A 143 16.40 -12.49 -26.36
C GLN A 143 15.73 -13.08 -27.62
N MET A 144 15.71 -12.29 -28.70
CA MET A 144 15.31 -12.79 -30.01
C MET A 144 16.30 -13.87 -30.45
N ASN A 145 15.78 -15.05 -30.73
CA ASN A 145 16.54 -16.13 -31.35
C ASN A 145 17.18 -15.60 -32.65
N LYS A 146 18.43 -15.99 -32.95
CA LYS A 146 19.18 -15.55 -34.14
C LYS A 146 18.40 -15.75 -35.44
N GLN A 147 17.50 -16.73 -35.48
CA GLN A 147 16.63 -17.02 -36.64
C GLN A 147 15.52 -15.98 -36.86
N GLN A 148 15.19 -15.17 -35.84
CA GLN A 148 14.18 -14.12 -35.90
C GLN A 148 14.79 -12.71 -36.07
N ARG A 149 16.12 -12.61 -36.16
CA ARG A 149 16.82 -11.36 -36.50
C ARG A 149 16.76 -11.14 -38.01
N GLY A 150 15.61 -10.64 -38.46
CA GLY A 150 15.49 -10.11 -39.82
C GLY A 150 16.41 -8.91 -40.04
N LYS A 151 16.74 -8.62 -41.28
CA LYS A 151 17.38 -7.35 -41.64
C LYS A 151 16.32 -6.25 -41.69
N ASP A 152 16.67 -5.04 -41.27
CA ASP A 152 15.83 -3.87 -41.47
C ASP A 152 15.72 -3.51 -42.96
N ALA A 153 14.85 -2.55 -43.30
CA ALA A 153 14.63 -2.12 -44.68
C ALA A 153 15.89 -1.50 -45.34
N ALA A 154 16.91 -1.15 -44.55
CA ALA A 154 18.21 -0.65 -45.02
C ALA A 154 19.28 -1.77 -45.09
N GLY A 155 18.92 -3.03 -44.81
CA GLY A 155 19.80 -4.18 -44.86
C GLY A 155 20.72 -4.35 -43.65
N LYS A 156 20.53 -3.58 -42.58
CA LYS A 156 21.26 -3.72 -41.31
C LYS A 156 20.60 -4.77 -40.43
N ASP A 157 21.41 -5.41 -39.60
CA ASP A 157 20.89 -6.37 -38.61
C ASP A 157 19.95 -5.64 -37.65
N PHE A 158 18.74 -6.16 -37.47
CA PHE A 158 17.77 -5.59 -36.54
C PHE A 158 18.28 -5.71 -35.10
N ASP A 159 18.49 -4.56 -34.45
CA ASP A 159 18.76 -4.47 -33.02
C ASP A 159 17.43 -4.24 -32.27
N PRO A 160 16.93 -5.23 -31.51
CA PRO A 160 15.70 -5.08 -30.75
C PRO A 160 15.85 -4.16 -29.52
N ASN A 161 17.05 -3.66 -29.23
CA ASN A 161 17.30 -2.79 -28.09
C ASN A 161 18.05 -1.51 -28.48
N PRO A 162 17.40 -0.61 -29.25
CA PRO A 162 18.01 0.67 -29.59
C PRO A 162 18.31 1.44 -28.30
N ARG A 163 19.58 1.84 -28.13
CA ARG A 163 19.97 2.71 -27.01
C ARG A 163 19.23 4.05 -27.15
N PRO A 164 18.76 4.64 -26.04
CA PRO A 164 18.14 5.96 -26.04
C PRO A 164 19.10 7.05 -26.52
#